data_AF-A0A0M0BMA1-F1
#
_entry.id   AF-A0A0M0BMA1-F1
#
_cell.length_a   1.000
_cell.length_b   1.000
_cell.length_c   1.000
_cell.angle_alpha   90.00
_cell.angle_beta   90.00
_cell.angle_gamma   90.00
#
_symmetry.space_group_name_H-M   'P 1'
#
loop_
_entity.id
_entity.type
_entity.pdbx_description
1 polymer ?
#
loop_
_entity_poly.entity_id
_entity_poly.type
_entity_poly.pdbx_seq_one_letter_code
_entity_poly.pdbx_strand_id
1 'polypeptide(L)'
;MLSWTVHQALIKAKLAPYLGFLHSTQFRKPSLMCDFQELYRHLMDDFLIHYCQQLKMKDFIVKVEDMSRNKKGKRVYLNDTQTRDLMKQLDKFFESFIEVPRIRVGKKQTIETFINEEAFLFANFLREGKEIWKPRSIV
;
A
#
# COMPACT_ATOMS: atom_id res chain seq x y z
N MET A 1 2.25 6.09 0.29
CA MET A 1 0.77 6.08 0.21
C MET A 1 0.20 4.72 0.57
N LEU A 2 0.39 3.64 -0.21
CA LEU A 2 -0.13 2.32 0.15
C LEU A 2 0.27 1.87 1.57
N SER A 3 1.55 2.01 1.93
CA SER A 3 2.03 1.71 3.29
C SER A 3 1.26 2.45 4.38
N TRP A 4 0.94 3.72 4.16
CA TRP A 4 0.14 4.53 5.09
C TRP A 4 -1.30 4.04 5.19
N THR A 5 -1.96 3.76 4.06
CA THR A 5 -3.32 3.22 4.02
C THR A 5 -3.41 1.89 4.77
N VAL A 6 -2.46 0.98 4.52
CA VAL A 6 -2.35 -0.29 5.25
C VAL A 6 -2.10 -0.07 6.73
N HIS A 7 -1.19 0.82 7.10
CA HIS A 7 -0.91 1.12 8.50
C HIS A 7 -2.16 1.61 9.24
N GLN A 8 -2.93 2.53 8.62
CA GLN A 8 -4.20 3.01 9.16
C GLN A 8 -5.22 1.87 9.32
N ALA A 9 -5.33 0.99 8.32
CA ALA A 9 -6.22 -0.18 8.39
C ALA A 9 -5.86 -1.11 9.55
N LEU A 10 -4.58 -1.42 9.75
CA LEU A 10 -4.10 -2.27 10.84
C LEU A 10 -4.39 -1.64 12.21
N ILE A 11 -4.12 -0.34 12.39
CA ILE A 11 -4.42 0.39 13.63
C ILE A 11 -5.93 0.37 13.92
N LYS A 12 -6.77 0.65 12.91
CA LYS A 12 -8.24 0.62 13.05
C LYS A 12 -8.74 -0.78 13.46
N ALA A 13 -8.10 -1.83 12.95
CA ALA A 13 -8.39 -3.23 13.30
C ALA A 13 -7.79 -3.69 14.65
N LYS A 14 -7.10 -2.79 15.38
CA LYS A 14 -6.41 -3.06 16.66
C LYS A 14 -5.30 -4.10 16.56
N LEU A 15 -4.62 -4.16 15.40
CA LEU A 15 -3.46 -5.00 15.17
C LEU A 15 -2.17 -4.25 15.49
N ALA A 16 -1.15 -4.96 15.97
CA ALA A 16 0.18 -4.39 16.22
C ALA A 16 0.99 -4.33 14.90
N PRO A 17 1.22 -3.14 14.29
CA PRO A 17 1.79 -3.05 12.94
C PRO A 17 3.25 -3.52 12.84
N TYR A 18 3.94 -3.68 13.97
CA TYR A 18 5.34 -4.07 14.05
C TYR A 18 5.55 -5.58 14.18
N LEU A 19 4.49 -6.34 14.47
CA LEU A 19 4.57 -7.79 14.69
C LEU A 19 4.07 -8.55 13.45
N GLY A 20 4.97 -8.73 12.49
CA GLY A 20 4.71 -9.46 11.24
C GLY A 20 5.08 -10.94 11.33
N PHE A 21 4.68 -11.68 10.31
CA PHE A 21 4.87 -13.12 10.13
C PHE A 21 5.83 -13.44 8.98
N LEU A 22 5.79 -12.66 7.89
CA LEU A 22 6.61 -12.92 6.69
C LEU A 22 7.92 -12.11 6.72
N HIS A 23 7.82 -10.80 6.94
CA HIS A 23 8.99 -9.95 7.04
C HIS A 23 9.64 -10.09 8.42
N SER A 24 10.97 -10.02 8.46
CA SER A 24 11.75 -10.06 9.70
C SER A 24 11.35 -8.93 10.66
N THR A 25 11.03 -9.28 11.90
CA THR A 25 10.79 -8.32 12.99
C THR A 25 12.10 -7.66 13.40
N GLN A 26 12.38 -6.48 12.85
CA GLN A 26 13.50 -5.64 13.26
C GLN A 26 12.98 -4.47 14.09
N PHE A 27 13.80 -3.97 15.01
CA PHE A 27 13.42 -2.82 15.83
C PHE A 27 13.04 -1.62 14.93
N ARG A 28 11.89 -1.01 15.20
CA ARG A 28 11.27 0.10 14.44
C ARG A 28 10.81 -0.23 13.00
N LYS A 29 10.90 -1.48 12.55
CA LYS A 29 10.34 -1.89 11.27
C LYS A 29 8.87 -2.32 11.45
N PRO A 30 7.89 -1.67 10.81
CA PRO A 30 6.49 -2.07 10.89
C PRO A 30 6.27 -3.36 10.06
N SER A 31 6.69 -4.50 10.61
CA SER A 31 6.80 -5.75 9.86
C SER A 31 5.44 -6.25 9.33
N LEU A 32 4.38 -6.19 10.13
CA LEU A 32 3.03 -6.58 9.71
C LEU A 32 2.48 -5.66 8.62
N MET A 33 2.81 -4.37 8.68
CA MET A 33 2.46 -3.43 7.61
C MET A 33 3.12 -3.85 6.29
N CYS A 34 4.40 -4.26 6.32
CA CYS A 34 5.07 -4.79 5.13
C CYS A 34 4.39 -6.06 4.60
N ASP A 35 4.05 -7.00 5.49
CA ASP A 35 3.34 -8.24 5.12
C ASP A 35 2.00 -7.93 4.42
N PHE A 36 1.18 -7.07 5.01
CA PHE A 36 -0.10 -6.67 4.43
C PHE A 36 0.06 -5.89 3.13
N GLN A 37 1.15 -5.13 2.98
CA GLN A 37 1.41 -4.38 1.77
C GLN A 37 1.64 -5.29 0.56
N GLU A 38 2.14 -6.51 0.76
CA GLU A 38 2.33 -7.50 -0.31
C GLU A 38 0.99 -7.84 -1.01
N LEU A 39 -0.10 -7.92 -0.25
CA LEU A 39 -1.43 -8.27 -0.79
C LEU A 39 -1.92 -7.29 -1.84
N TYR A 40 -1.50 -6.03 -1.77
CA TYR A 40 -2.01 -4.96 -2.63
C TYR A 40 -0.91 -4.35 -3.51
N ARG A 41 0.31 -4.89 -3.48
CA ARG A 41 1.42 -4.33 -4.27
C ARG A 41 1.13 -4.40 -5.76
N HIS A 42 0.55 -5.50 -6.23
CA HIS A 42 0.16 -5.66 -7.63
C HIS A 42 -0.78 -4.53 -8.11
N LEU A 43 -1.73 -4.07 -7.28
CA LEU A 43 -2.61 -2.94 -7.61
C LEU A 43 -1.82 -1.64 -7.82
N MET A 44 -0.78 -1.41 -7.02
CA MET A 44 0.09 -0.24 -7.18
C MET A 44 0.95 -0.37 -8.43
N ASP A 45 1.46 -1.56 -8.71
CA ASP A 45 2.28 -1.83 -9.90
C ASP A 45 1.46 -1.59 -11.16
N ASP A 46 0.24 -2.11 -11.24
CA ASP A 46 -0.69 -1.87 -12.36
C ASP A 46 -0.98 -0.37 -12.52
N PHE A 47 -1.33 0.32 -11.42
CA PHE A 47 -1.55 1.77 -11.45
C PHE A 47 -0.32 2.53 -11.96
N LEU A 48 0.87 2.20 -11.46
CA LEU A 48 2.11 2.86 -11.86
C LEU A 48 2.49 2.58 -13.31
N ILE A 49 2.27 1.36 -13.80
CA ILE A 49 2.51 1.02 -15.21
C ILE A 49 1.67 1.90 -16.12
N HIS A 50 0.37 2.06 -15.81
CA HIS A 50 -0.52 2.92 -16.59
C HIS A 50 -0.13 4.40 -16.49
N TYR A 51 0.19 4.88 -15.28
CA TYR A 51 0.60 6.27 -15.06
C TYR A 51 1.90 6.61 -15.83
N CYS A 52 2.89 5.72 -15.77
CA CYS A 52 4.20 5.93 -16.38
C CYS A 52 4.17 6.00 -17.91
N GLN A 53 3.16 5.42 -18.57
CA GLN A 53 3.01 5.52 -20.03
C GLN A 53 2.89 6.97 -20.53
N GLN A 54 2.44 7.89 -19.69
CA GLN A 54 2.24 9.30 -20.04
C GLN A 54 3.46 10.17 -19.72
N LEU A 55 4.43 9.65 -18.96
CA LEU A 55 5.60 10.39 -18.51
C LEU A 55 6.67 10.50 -19.59
N LYS A 56 7.37 11.64 -19.60
CA LYS A 56 8.49 11.90 -20.51
C LYS A 56 9.77 12.12 -19.71
N MET A 57 10.92 12.01 -20.37
CA MET A 57 12.22 12.25 -19.71
C MET A 57 12.32 13.61 -19.01
N LYS A 58 11.69 14.66 -19.58
CA LYS A 58 11.63 16.00 -18.99
C LYS A 58 10.89 16.08 -17.65
N ASP A 59 10.08 15.06 -17.36
CA ASP A 59 9.31 15.00 -16.13
C ASP A 59 10.14 14.52 -14.93
N PHE A 60 11.36 14.06 -15.19
CA PHE A 60 12.29 13.59 -14.17
C PHE A 60 13.43 14.59 -13.95
N ILE A 61 13.83 14.74 -12.69
CA ILE A 61 14.95 15.58 -12.26
C ILE A 61 16.00 14.72 -11.57
N VAL A 62 17.27 14.97 -11.88
CA VAL A 62 18.41 14.34 -11.22
C VAL A 62 18.90 15.27 -10.12
N LYS A 63 18.90 14.79 -8.88
CA LYS A 63 19.50 15.50 -7.74
C LYS A 63 20.72 14.73 -7.25
N VAL A 64 21.76 15.46 -6.87
CA VAL A 64 22.93 14.89 -6.18
C VAL A 64 22.71 15.05 -4.70
N GLU A 65 22.68 13.93 -3.98
CA GLU A 65 22.41 13.91 -2.54
C GLU A 65 23.52 13.17 -1.80
N ASP A 66 23.73 13.56 -0.54
CA ASP A 66 24.62 12.86 0.37
C ASP A 66 23.96 11.56 0.82
N MET A 67 24.55 10.45 0.41
CA MET A 67 24.20 9.09 0.83
C MET A 67 24.93 8.75 2.13
N SER A 68 24.57 7.60 2.73
CA SER A 68 25.25 7.10 3.92
C SER A 68 26.77 6.98 3.70
N ARG A 69 27.54 7.28 4.75
CA ARG A 69 29.02 7.23 4.76
C ARG A 69 29.72 8.26 3.85
N ASN A 70 29.24 9.52 3.83
CA ASN A 70 29.85 10.64 3.09
C ASN A 70 30.00 10.42 1.57
N LYS A 71 29.15 9.58 0.97
CA LYS A 71 29.16 9.33 -0.47
C LYS A 71 28.14 10.22 -1.16
N LYS A 72 28.52 10.93 -2.23
CA LYS A 72 27.55 11.65 -3.08
C LYS A 72 26.98 10.72 -4.14
N GLY A 73 25.66 10.66 -4.25
CA GLY A 73 24.95 9.82 -5.22
C GLY A 73 23.98 10.64 -6.06
N LYS A 74 23.80 10.26 -7.33
CA LYS A 74 22.75 10.81 -8.19
C LYS A 74 21.46 10.02 -7.98
N ARG A 75 20.36 10.71 -7.71
CA ARG A 75 19.01 10.14 -7.60
C ARG A 75 18.07 10.81 -8.60
N VAL A 76 17.17 10.01 -9.17
CA VAL A 76 16.15 10.46 -10.10
C VAL A 76 14.84 10.63 -9.34
N TYR A 77 14.20 11.78 -9.51
CA TYR A 77 12.93 12.11 -8.89
C TYR A 77 11.93 12.53 -9.98
N LEU A 78 10.63 12.36 -9.74
CA LEU A 78 9.63 13.12 -10.48
C LEU A 78 9.76 14.60 -10.13
N ASN A 79 9.50 15.47 -11.10
CA ASN A 79 9.38 16.89 -10.82
C ASN A 79 8.15 17.18 -9.93
N ASP A 80 8.08 18.38 -9.35
CA ASP A 80 7.03 18.70 -8.38
C ASP A 80 5.63 18.68 -9.01
N THR A 81 5.52 18.99 -10.30
CA THR A 81 4.25 18.98 -11.03
C THR A 81 3.71 17.56 -11.18
N GLN A 82 4.53 16.63 -11.68
CA GLN A 82 4.14 15.22 -11.79
C GLN A 82 4.00 14.56 -10.43
N THR A 83 4.80 14.96 -9.43
CA THR A 83 4.63 14.45 -8.07
C THR A 83 3.25 14.80 -7.51
N ARG A 84 2.78 16.05 -7.67
CA ARG A 84 1.43 16.45 -7.25
C ARG A 84 0.35 15.72 -8.04
N ASP A 85 0.53 15.57 -9.34
CA ASP A 85 -0.43 14.86 -10.18
C ASP A 85 -0.52 13.38 -9.81
N LEU A 86 0.61 12.69 -9.66
CA LEU A 86 0.68 11.30 -9.20
C LEU A 86 -0.05 11.12 -7.87
N MET A 87 0.18 12.00 -6.90
CA MET A 87 -0.50 11.93 -5.59
C MET A 87 -2.01 12.08 -5.76
N LYS A 88 -2.48 13.04 -6.56
CA LYS A 88 -3.90 13.24 -6.84
C LYS A 88 -4.54 12.05 -7.57
N GLN A 89 -3.85 11.45 -8.53
CA GLN A 89 -4.34 10.27 -9.24
C GLN A 89 -4.37 9.05 -8.32
N LEU A 90 -3.39 8.92 -7.43
CA LEU A 90 -3.32 7.83 -6.47
C LEU A 90 -4.41 7.92 -5.40
N ASP A 91 -4.74 9.11 -4.92
CA ASP A 91 -5.87 9.33 -4.01
C ASP A 91 -7.19 8.88 -4.67
N LYS A 92 -7.42 9.31 -5.91
CA LYS A 92 -8.58 8.85 -6.71
C LYS A 92 -8.58 7.34 -6.94
N PHE A 93 -7.41 6.73 -7.12
CA PHE A 93 -7.29 5.29 -7.28
C PHE A 93 -7.76 4.55 -6.02
N PHE A 94 -7.40 5.00 -4.82
CA PHE A 94 -7.89 4.40 -3.58
C PHE A 94 -9.41 4.54 -3.39
N GLU A 95 -10.00 5.60 -3.93
CA GLU A 95 -11.45 5.84 -3.97
C GLU A 95 -12.17 5.07 -5.09
N SER A 96 -11.44 4.49 -6.04
CA SER A 96 -12.02 3.72 -7.14
C SER A 96 -12.67 2.43 -6.65
N PHE A 97 -13.74 2.02 -7.34
CA PHE A 97 -14.51 0.84 -6.98
C PHE A 97 -13.93 -0.43 -7.59
N ILE A 98 -13.93 -1.49 -6.81
CA ILE A 98 -13.65 -2.87 -7.24
C ILE A 98 -14.89 -3.74 -7.04
N GLU A 99 -15.08 -4.73 -7.90
CA GLU A 99 -16.19 -5.69 -7.87
C GLU A 99 -15.95 -6.79 -6.82
N VAL A 100 -15.58 -6.37 -5.60
CA VAL A 100 -15.46 -7.24 -4.43
C VAL A 100 -16.56 -6.89 -3.44
N PRO A 101 -17.45 -7.83 -3.09
CA PRO A 101 -18.51 -7.60 -2.12
C PRO A 101 -17.97 -7.17 -0.74
N ARG A 102 -18.74 -6.31 -0.08
CA ARG A 102 -18.47 -5.91 1.31
C ARG A 102 -18.79 -7.04 2.27
N ILE A 103 -18.13 -7.05 3.43
CA ILE A 103 -18.44 -8.01 4.51
C ILE A 103 -19.91 -7.91 4.96
N ARG A 104 -20.47 -6.69 4.95
CA ARG A 104 -21.86 -6.43 5.39
C ARG A 104 -22.84 -6.41 4.22
N VAL A 105 -22.95 -5.27 3.55
CA VAL A 105 -23.90 -5.03 2.46
C VAL A 105 -23.22 -4.22 1.37
N GLY A 106 -23.35 -4.69 0.12
CA GLY A 106 -22.82 -4.01 -1.07
C GLY A 106 -22.13 -4.98 -2.01
N LYS A 107 -22.41 -4.84 -3.31
CA LYS A 107 -21.81 -5.67 -4.37
C LYS A 107 -20.39 -5.25 -4.73
N LYS A 108 -20.05 -3.99 -4.45
CA LYS A 108 -18.75 -3.36 -4.73
C LYS A 108 -18.31 -2.46 -3.58
N GLN A 109 -17.03 -2.11 -3.55
CA GLN A 109 -16.46 -1.22 -2.55
C GLN A 109 -15.22 -0.50 -3.08
N THR A 110 -14.76 0.54 -2.38
CA THR A 110 -13.50 1.21 -2.75
C THR A 110 -12.29 0.35 -2.39
N ILE A 111 -11.16 0.54 -3.08
CA ILE A 111 -9.90 -0.13 -2.74
C ILE A 111 -9.52 0.16 -1.28
N GLU A 112 -9.65 1.41 -0.82
CA GLU A 112 -9.39 1.73 0.58
C GLU A 112 -10.30 0.94 1.54
N THR A 113 -11.60 0.87 1.25
CA THR A 113 -12.56 0.12 2.09
C THR A 113 -12.18 -1.36 2.13
N PHE A 114 -11.79 -1.92 0.99
CA PHE A 114 -11.36 -3.30 0.87
C PHE A 114 -10.15 -3.60 1.78
N ILE A 115 -9.12 -2.76 1.75
CA ILE A 115 -7.93 -2.89 2.62
C ILE A 115 -8.32 -2.85 4.11
N ASN A 116 -9.22 -1.94 4.49
CA ASN A 116 -9.72 -1.85 5.86
C ASN A 116 -10.48 -3.10 6.29
N GLU A 117 -11.35 -3.62 5.43
CA GLU A 117 -12.13 -4.82 5.70
C GLU A 117 -11.24 -6.08 5.81
N GLU A 118 -10.19 -6.20 4.99
CA GLU A 118 -9.22 -7.30 5.10
C GLU A 118 -8.45 -7.28 6.43
N ALA A 119 -8.00 -6.10 6.87
CA ALA A 119 -7.34 -5.96 8.17
C ALA A 119 -8.27 -6.39 9.32
N PHE A 120 -9.56 -6.04 9.22
CA PHE A 120 -10.58 -6.47 10.19
C PHE A 120 -10.79 -7.99 10.19
N LEU A 121 -10.90 -8.62 9.01
CA LEU A 121 -11.05 -10.07 8.89
C LEU A 121 -9.84 -10.82 9.45
N PHE A 122 -8.63 -10.32 9.19
CA PHE A 122 -7.42 -10.90 9.75
C PHE A 122 -7.36 -10.77 11.27
N ALA A 123 -7.78 -9.63 11.82
CA ALA A 123 -7.87 -9.46 13.26
C ALA A 123 -8.89 -10.42 13.91
N ASN A 124 -10.00 -10.70 13.24
CA ASN A 124 -10.96 -11.70 13.70
C ASN A 124 -10.39 -13.12 13.59
N PHE A 125 -9.67 -13.44 12.51
CA PHE A 125 -8.97 -14.72 12.37
C PHE A 125 -8.03 -14.98 13.55
N LEU A 126 -7.19 -13.99 13.93
CA LEU A 126 -6.27 -14.11 15.05
C LEU A 126 -6.99 -14.29 16.40
N ARG A 127 -8.18 -13.71 16.57
CA ARG A 127 -8.96 -13.78 17.82
C ARG A 127 -9.80 -15.05 17.95
N GLU A 128 -10.44 -15.47 16.85
CA GLU A 128 -11.39 -16.58 16.82
C GLU A 128 -10.69 -17.95 16.67
N GLY A 129 -9.36 -17.97 16.44
CA GLY A 129 -8.59 -19.21 16.35
C GLY A 129 -8.97 -20.08 15.15
N LYS A 130 -9.45 -19.48 14.06
CA LYS A 130 -9.72 -20.21 12.81
C LYS A 130 -8.41 -20.81 12.30
N GLU A 131 -8.48 -22.00 11.69
CA GLU A 131 -7.27 -22.69 11.21
C GLU A 131 -6.63 -21.99 10.00
N ILE A 132 -7.45 -21.36 9.14
CA ILE A 132 -6.98 -20.80 7.87
C ILE A 132 -7.54 -19.39 7.66
N TRP A 133 -6.65 -18.45 7.37
CA TRP A 133 -7.01 -17.15 6.80
C TRP A 133 -6.74 -17.17 5.30
N LYS A 134 -7.76 -16.80 4.52
CA LYS A 134 -7.64 -16.60 3.08
C LYS A 134 -7.95 -15.14 2.76
N PRO A 135 -6.97 -14.34 2.31
CA PRO A 135 -7.22 -13.00 1.83
C PRO A 135 -8.24 -13.02 0.69
N ARG A 136 -9.14 -12.05 0.65
CA ARG A 136 -9.98 -11.84 -0.53
C ARG A 136 -9.05 -11.38 -1.67
N SER A 137 -9.17 -12.00 -2.84
CA SER A 137 -8.37 -11.64 -4.01
C SER A 137 -9.21 -10.84 -5.01
N ILE A 138 -8.58 -9.89 -5.67
CA ILE A 138 -9.12 -9.24 -6.87
C ILE A 138 -8.58 -10.07 -8.05
N VAL A 139 -9.49 -10.64 -8.84
CA VAL A 139 -9.19 -11.38 -10.07
C VAL A 139 -9.78 -10.61 -11.23
#